data_AF-A0A2K3K1N3-F1
#
_entry.id   AF-A0A2K3K1N3-F1
#
_cell.length_a   1.000
_cell.length_b   1.000
_cell.length_c   1.000
_cell.angle_alpha   90.00
_cell.angle_beta   90.00
_cell.angle_gamma   90.00
#
_symmetry.space_group_name_H-M   'P 1'
#
loop_
_entity.id
_entity.type
_entity.pdbx_description
1 polymer ?
#
loop_
_entity_poly.entity_id
_entity_poly.type
_entity_poly.pdbx_seq_one_letter_code
_entity_poly.pdbx_strand_id
1 'polypeptide(L)'
;MVAINPNSSSTINSPNVSSFIDNRLPQVLKSFDTPTHPPYALMIKRAMKELNEESGSTEEAISEFIRREYGEELPFAHAPMLYAQLSKLCNNGDLV
;
A
#
# COMPACT_ATOMS: atom_id res chain seq x y z
N MET A 1 8.02 -36.02 8.78
CA MET A 1 8.06 -35.04 7.67
C MET A 1 6.96 -35.41 6.69
N VAL A 2 5.93 -34.56 6.53
CA VAL A 2 4.86 -34.77 5.55
C VAL A 2 5.14 -33.88 4.35
N ALA A 3 5.29 -34.48 3.18
CA ALA A 3 5.53 -33.77 1.93
C ALA A 3 4.22 -33.09 1.47
N ILE A 4 4.26 -31.78 1.23
CA ILE A 4 3.13 -31.01 0.69
C ILE A 4 3.24 -31.04 -0.83
N ASN A 5 2.24 -31.64 -1.50
CA ASN A 5 2.15 -31.70 -2.96
C ASN A 5 1.65 -30.35 -3.53
N PRO A 6 2.37 -29.71 -4.46
CA PRO A 6 2.04 -28.38 -4.99
C PRO A 6 0.83 -28.34 -5.97
N ASN A 7 0.24 -29.46 -6.36
CA ASN A 7 -0.84 -29.50 -7.37
C ASN A 7 -2.27 -29.72 -6.82
N SER A 8 -2.47 -29.63 -5.51
CA SER A 8 -3.81 -29.81 -4.93
C SER A 8 -4.57 -28.47 -4.87
N SER A 9 -5.25 -28.09 -5.97
CA SER A 9 -6.36 -27.12 -5.89
C SER A 9 -7.46 -27.73 -5.00
N SER A 10 -7.37 -27.43 -3.72
CA SER A 10 -8.29 -27.91 -2.70
C SER A 10 -9.59 -27.13 -2.86
N THR A 11 -10.52 -27.65 -3.65
CA THR A 11 -11.86 -27.07 -3.78
C THR A 11 -12.56 -27.25 -2.44
N ILE A 12 -12.76 -26.15 -1.70
CA ILE A 12 -13.42 -26.17 -0.40
C ILE A 12 -14.94 -26.34 -0.63
N ASN A 13 -15.39 -27.58 -0.76
CA ASN A 13 -16.82 -27.93 -0.84
C ASN A 13 -17.44 -27.97 0.56
N SER A 14 -17.50 -26.82 1.25
CA SER A 14 -18.22 -26.73 2.53
C SER A 14 -19.52 -25.94 2.33
N PRO A 15 -20.68 -26.45 2.80
CA PRO A 15 -21.99 -25.83 2.60
C PRO A 15 -22.18 -24.47 3.30
N ASN A 16 -21.12 -23.91 3.90
CA ASN A 16 -21.15 -22.65 4.64
C ASN A 16 -19.97 -21.71 4.29
N VAL A 17 -19.16 -22.00 3.26
CA VAL A 17 -17.99 -21.17 2.93
C VAL A 17 -18.39 -19.71 2.68
N SER A 18 -19.47 -19.48 1.93
CA SER A 18 -19.93 -18.11 1.63
C SER A 18 -20.24 -17.35 2.91
N SER A 19 -21.13 -17.87 3.76
CA SER A 19 -21.50 -17.20 5.01
C SER A 19 -20.33 -17.08 5.99
N PHE A 20 -19.39 -18.02 5.99
CA PHE A 20 -18.17 -17.87 6.78
C PHE A 20 -17.31 -16.71 6.28
N ILE A 21 -17.11 -16.60 4.96
CA ILE A 21 -16.41 -15.47 4.35
C ILE A 21 -17.17 -14.18 4.66
N ASP A 22 -18.47 -14.13 4.43
CA ASP A 22 -19.30 -12.93 4.64
C ASP A 22 -19.23 -12.42 6.09
N ASN A 23 -19.18 -13.33 7.07
CA ASN A 23 -19.04 -12.97 8.48
C ASN A 23 -17.60 -12.60 8.89
N ARG A 24 -16.60 -13.17 8.23
CA ARG A 24 -15.17 -12.99 8.55
C ARG A 24 -14.57 -11.78 7.84
N LEU A 25 -14.99 -11.51 6.61
CA LEU A 25 -14.42 -10.48 5.76
C LEU A 25 -14.47 -9.08 6.41
N PRO A 26 -15.58 -8.64 7.04
CA PRO A 26 -15.63 -7.35 7.72
C PRO A 26 -14.77 -7.29 8.99
N GLN A 27 -14.44 -8.43 9.60
CA GLN A 27 -13.57 -8.48 10.78
C GLN A 27 -12.08 -8.43 10.39
N VAL A 28 -11.75 -8.97 9.22
CA VAL A 28 -10.38 -9.02 8.71
C VAL A 28 -10.02 -7.75 7.95
N LEU A 29 -10.95 -7.25 7.14
CA LEU A 29 -10.80 -6.00 6.42
C LEU A 29 -11.32 -4.90 7.35
N LYS A 30 -10.41 -4.18 8.01
CA LYS A 30 -10.74 -2.88 8.62
C LYS A 30 -11.51 -2.05 7.59
N SER A 31 -12.49 -1.29 8.08
CA SER A 31 -13.37 -0.45 7.25
C SER A 31 -12.59 0.23 6.13
N PHE A 32 -13.14 0.11 4.91
CA PHE A 32 -12.65 0.81 3.72
C PHE A 32 -13.03 2.30 3.80
N ASP A 33 -12.70 2.93 4.92
CA ASP A 33 -12.94 4.34 5.12
C ASP A 33 -12.14 5.11 4.07
N THR A 34 -12.75 6.20 3.59
CA THR A 34 -12.05 7.11 2.68
C THR A 34 -10.75 7.54 3.34
N PRO A 35 -9.60 7.35 2.67
CA PRO A 35 -8.33 7.83 3.21
C PRO A 35 -8.45 9.30 3.54
N THR A 36 -8.13 9.65 4.78
CA THR A 36 -8.15 11.02 5.29
C THR A 36 -6.87 11.79 4.89
N HIS A 37 -5.86 11.09 4.39
CA HIS A 37 -4.67 11.68 3.80
C HIS A 37 -4.89 12.11 2.34
N PRO A 38 -4.14 13.11 1.83
CA PRO A 38 -4.15 13.47 0.42
C PRO A 38 -3.71 12.32 -0.51
N PRO A 39 -4.00 12.37 -1.82
CA PRO A 39 -3.42 11.46 -2.80
C PRO A 39 -1.89 11.45 -2.75
N TYR A 40 -1.29 10.29 -3.03
CA TYR A 40 0.16 10.11 -2.99
C TYR A 40 0.95 11.14 -3.80
N ALA A 41 0.46 11.51 -4.99
CA ALA A 41 1.11 12.53 -5.81
C ALA A 41 1.27 13.88 -5.05
N LEU A 42 0.29 14.27 -4.22
CA LEU A 42 0.37 15.48 -3.41
C LEU A 42 1.31 15.29 -2.22
N MET A 43 1.28 14.13 -1.57
CA MET A 43 2.20 13.82 -0.46
C MET A 43 3.66 13.80 -0.92
N ILE A 44 3.96 13.16 -2.06
CA ILE A 44 5.29 13.14 -2.70
C ILE A 44 5.74 14.55 -3.05
N LYS A 45 4.87 15.34 -3.71
CA LYS A 45 5.18 16.73 -4.06
C LYS A 45 5.50 17.59 -2.84
N ARG A 46 4.77 17.41 -1.74
CA ARG A 46 5.04 18.08 -0.46
C ARG A 46 6.37 17.62 0.12
N ALA A 47 6.63 16.31 0.14
CA ALA A 47 7.89 15.74 0.64
C ALA A 47 9.10 16.32 -0.10
N MET A 48 9.09 16.32 -1.44
CA MET A 48 10.18 16.90 -2.24
C MET A 48 10.41 18.38 -1.94
N LYS A 49 9.33 19.15 -1.78
CA LYS A 49 9.43 20.59 -1.47
C LYS A 49 10.01 20.84 -0.07
N GLU A 50 9.65 20.03 0.91
CA GLU A 50 10.07 20.23 2.31
C GLU A 50 11.42 19.60 2.64
N LEU A 51 11.77 18.46 2.02
CA LEU A 51 13.10 17.86 2.13
C LEU A 51 14.15 18.75 1.46
N ASN A 52 13.82 19.35 0.31
CA ASN A 52 14.64 20.34 -0.39
C ASN A 52 16.13 19.93 -0.51
N GLU A 53 16.36 18.65 -0.80
CA GLU A 53 17.70 18.08 -0.93
C GLU A 53 18.30 18.41 -2.31
N GLU A 54 19.54 18.88 -2.32
CA GLU A 54 20.22 19.39 -3.53
C GLU A 54 20.37 18.32 -4.62
N SER A 55 20.58 17.06 -4.23
CA SER A 55 20.69 15.91 -5.13
C SER A 55 19.35 15.20 -5.41
N GLY A 56 18.23 15.79 -4.99
CA GLY A 56 16.95 15.11 -4.91
C GLY A 56 16.87 14.16 -3.71
N SER A 57 15.67 13.61 -3.50
CA SER A 57 15.35 12.74 -2.36
C SER A 57 15.14 11.30 -2.78
N THR A 58 15.63 10.38 -1.95
CA THR A 58 15.43 8.94 -2.17
C THR A 58 14.00 8.53 -1.84
N GLU A 59 13.58 7.36 -2.35
CA GLU A 59 12.28 6.78 -2.00
C GLU A 59 12.14 6.61 -0.48
N GLU A 60 13.21 6.23 0.21
CA GLU A 60 13.24 6.08 1.66
C GLU A 60 13.00 7.41 2.38
N ALA A 61 13.69 8.48 1.98
CA ALA A 61 13.50 9.81 2.58
C ALA A 61 12.06 10.32 2.40
N ILE A 62 11.48 10.10 1.21
CA ILE A 62 10.08 10.43 0.92
C ILE A 62 9.13 9.57 1.77
N SER A 63 9.40 8.26 1.89
CA SER A 63 8.62 7.33 2.70
C SER A 63 8.62 7.73 4.17
N GLU A 64 9.78 8.07 4.73
CA GLU A 64 9.92 8.53 6.11
C GLU A 64 9.16 9.84 6.34
N PHE A 65 9.26 10.79 5.42
CA PHE A 65 8.49 12.04 5.48
C PHE A 65 6.98 11.74 5.52
N ILE A 66 6.49 10.91 4.60
CA ILE A 66 5.06 10.58 4.51
C ILE A 66 4.57 9.85 5.76
N ARG A 67 5.37 8.92 6.30
CA ARG A 67 5.05 8.23 7.57
C ARG A 67 5.01 9.17 8.76
N ARG A 68 5.89 10.16 8.82
CA ARG A 68 5.89 11.15 9.90
C ARG A 68 4.66 12.06 9.86
N GLU A 69 4.26 12.50 8.67
CA GLU A 69 3.15 13.46 8.50
C GLU A 69 1.76 12.80 8.47
N TYR A 70 1.65 11.54 8.01
CA TYR A 70 0.37 10.88 7.71
C TYR A 70 0.24 9.47 8.34
N GLY A 71 1.17 9.07 9.21
CA GLY A 71 1.40 7.68 9.61
C GLY A 71 0.22 6.91 10.22
N GLU A 72 -0.72 7.59 10.88
CA GLU A 72 -1.90 6.94 11.46
C GLU A 72 -2.90 6.46 10.40
N GLU A 73 -2.86 7.06 9.21
CA GLU A 73 -3.87 6.91 8.17
C GLU A 73 -3.33 6.18 6.94
N LEU A 74 -2.03 5.89 6.91
CA LEU A 74 -1.42 5.24 5.77
C LEU A 74 -1.90 3.80 5.62
N PRO A 75 -2.21 3.36 4.39
CA PRO A 75 -2.58 1.98 4.14
C PRO A 75 -1.40 1.06 4.48
N PHE A 76 -1.71 -0.16 4.90
CA PHE A 76 -0.72 -1.20 5.15
C PHE A 76 0.25 -1.39 3.97
N ALA A 77 -0.26 -1.25 2.74
CA ALA A 77 0.51 -1.33 1.51
C ALA A 77 1.27 -0.03 1.16
N HIS A 78 1.63 0.79 2.15
CA HIS A 78 2.24 2.10 1.91
C HIS A 78 3.46 2.05 0.99
N ALA A 79 4.41 1.15 1.27
CA ALA A 79 5.66 1.02 0.52
C ALA A 79 5.45 0.63 -0.95
N PRO A 80 4.77 -0.50 -1.29
CA PRO A 80 4.53 -0.84 -2.69
C PRO A 80 3.68 0.20 -3.42
N MET A 81 2.78 0.90 -2.71
CA MET A 81 1.97 1.97 -3.31
C MET A 81 2.81 3.22 -3.60
N LEU A 82 3.76 3.58 -2.72
CA LEU A 82 4.72 4.65 -2.95
C LEU A 82 5.56 4.36 -4.19
N TYR A 83 6.18 3.19 -4.24
CA TYR A 83 7.01 2.74 -5.35
C TYR A 83 6.28 2.84 -6.70
N ALA A 84 5.04 2.34 -6.75
CA ALA A 84 4.24 2.36 -7.98
C ALA A 84 3.92 3.80 -8.43
N GLN A 85 3.66 4.72 -7.50
CA GLN A 85 3.40 6.12 -7.81
C GLN A 85 4.66 6.85 -8.26
N LEU A 86 5.80 6.65 -7.59
CA LEU A 86 7.08 7.23 -8.01
C LEU A 86 7.48 6.72 -9.39
N SER A 87 7.42 5.41 -9.62
CA SER A 87 7.70 4.80 -10.93
C SER A 87 6.83 5.39 -12.03
N LYS A 88 5.54 5.61 -11.76
CA LYS A 88 4.61 6.24 -12.71
C LYS A 88 5.01 7.68 -13.02
N LEU A 89 5.38 8.47 -12.01
CA LEU A 89 5.80 9.86 -12.19
C LEU A 89 7.12 9.97 -12.96
N CYS A 90 8.08 9.07 -12.71
CA CYS A 90 9.31 8.97 -13.50
C CYS A 90 9.00 8.63 -14.98
N ASN A 91 8.12 7.65 -15.21
CA ASN A 91 7.72 7.25 -16.57
C ASN A 91 7.01 8.37 -17.34
N ASN A 92 6.29 9.24 -16.63
CA ASN A 92 5.61 10.40 -17.21
C ASN A 92 6.57 11.59 -17.48
N GLY A 93 7.79 11.56 -16.94
CA GLY A 93 8.72 12.71 -16.95
C GLY A 93 8.37 13.80 -15.94
N ASP A 94 7.49 13.51 -14.98
CA ASP A 94 7.15 14.41 -13.87
C ASP A 94 8.27 14.44 -12.80
N LEU A 95 9.07 13.37 -12.73
CA LEU A 95 10.25 13.21 -11.87
C LEU A 95 11.44 12.69 -12.70
N VAL A 96 12.66 12.98 -12.25
CA VAL A 96 13.94 12.62 -12.91
C VAL A 96 14.81 11.81 -11.96
#